data_AF-A0A7G2FBJ1-F1
#
_entry.id   AF-A0A7G2FBJ1-F1
#
_cell.length_a   1.000
_cell.length_b   1.000
_cell.length_c   1.000
_cell.angle_alpha   90.00
_cell.angle_beta   90.00
_cell.angle_gamma   90.00
#
_symmetry.space_group_name_H-M   'P 1'
#
loop_
_entity.id
_entity.type
_entity.pdbx_description
1 polymer ?
#
loop_
_entity_poly.entity_id
_entity_poly.type
_entity_poly.pdbx_seq_one_letter_code
_entity_poly.pdbx_strand_id
1 'polypeptide(L)'
;MALMVKAEGGNGGKQWDDGFDYEGVTKIYVRGGLEGIQFIKFDYIKDGKTIAGPIHGVSGRGLTQTGYYDISTGVIQSIQFKTNQQTSDMMGFNEGTKFSLRSMRGRIIGFHGFADKNVYSLGAYYIRIPATKPAMDGGQNTGRGYDHGGDYDGVRKVYVTFDGTSIRNMWVDYDKAGQVECYEYGVKIGTQNQFTSIIHMNVSHP
;
A
#
# COMPACT_ATOMS: atom_id res chain seq x y z
N MET A 1 7.98 -3.57 14.80
CA MET A 1 6.71 -3.05 15.34
C MET A 1 5.65 -3.13 14.25
N ALA A 2 4.46 -3.61 14.56
CA ALA A 2 3.31 -3.58 13.63
C ALA A 2 2.62 -2.20 13.70
N LEU A 3 2.05 -1.76 12.58
CA LEU A 3 1.23 -0.56 12.45
C LEU A 3 -0.19 -0.99 12.07
N MET A 4 -1.19 -0.45 12.77
CA MET A 4 -2.61 -0.74 12.54
C MET A 4 -3.27 0.46 11.85
N VAL A 5 -3.94 0.22 10.73
CA VAL A 5 -4.91 1.18 10.16
C VAL A 5 -6.30 0.79 10.67
N LYS A 6 -7.15 1.79 10.94
CA LYS A 6 -8.53 1.57 11.39
C LYS A 6 -9.34 0.80 10.34
N ALA A 7 -10.43 0.18 10.77
CA ALA A 7 -11.37 -0.43 9.85
C ALA A 7 -12.24 0.66 9.22
N GLU A 8 -12.37 0.62 7.89
CA GLU A 8 -13.22 1.51 7.10
C GLU A 8 -14.51 0.77 6.72
N GLY A 9 -15.65 1.46 6.79
CA GLY A 9 -16.99 0.89 6.58
C GLY A 9 -17.90 1.01 7.82
N GLY A 10 -18.87 0.10 7.95
CA GLY A 10 -19.82 0.06 9.06
C GLY A 10 -19.39 -0.77 10.28
N ASN A 11 -20.01 -0.50 11.43
CA ASN A 11 -19.83 -1.23 12.70
C ASN A 11 -20.86 -2.37 12.87
N GLY A 12 -21.40 -2.91 11.78
CA GLY A 12 -22.45 -3.94 11.80
C GLY A 12 -21.91 -5.36 12.00
N GLY A 13 -22.69 -6.23 12.64
CA GLY A 13 -22.26 -7.61 12.91
C GLY A 13 -21.30 -7.73 14.09
N LYS A 14 -20.37 -8.69 14.03
CA LYS A 14 -19.40 -8.99 15.10
C LYS A 14 -18.01 -8.48 14.70
N GLN A 15 -17.28 -7.93 15.66
CA GLN A 15 -15.87 -7.60 15.48
C GLN A 15 -15.05 -8.89 15.29
N TRP A 16 -14.05 -8.84 14.42
CA TRP A 16 -13.07 -9.89 14.19
C TRP A 16 -11.67 -9.29 14.03
N ASP A 17 -10.65 -10.06 14.39
CA ASP A 17 -9.24 -9.72 14.31
C ASP A 17 -8.46 -11.02 14.11
N ASP A 18 -7.73 -11.14 13.00
CA ASP A 18 -6.88 -12.32 12.72
C ASP A 18 -5.53 -12.24 13.45
N GLY A 19 -5.19 -11.09 14.03
CA GLY A 19 -3.89 -10.80 14.62
C GLY A 19 -2.87 -10.29 13.60
N PHE A 20 -1.63 -10.12 14.09
CA PHE A 20 -0.51 -9.54 13.33
C PHE A 20 0.80 -10.35 13.50
N ASP A 21 0.71 -11.60 13.96
CA ASP A 21 1.87 -12.48 14.18
C ASP A 21 2.27 -13.30 12.94
N TYR A 22 1.69 -12.98 11.79
CA TYR A 22 2.03 -13.53 10.48
C TYR A 22 3.15 -12.74 9.81
N GLU A 23 3.88 -13.40 8.91
CA GLU A 23 4.90 -12.75 8.10
C GLU A 23 4.31 -11.97 6.93
N GLY A 24 3.14 -12.40 6.42
CA GLY A 24 2.49 -11.79 5.26
C GLY A 24 1.22 -12.53 4.82
N VAL A 25 0.67 -12.15 3.67
CA VAL A 25 -0.57 -12.69 3.08
C VAL A 25 -0.24 -13.29 1.70
N THR A 26 -0.69 -14.52 1.42
CA THR A 26 -0.45 -15.19 0.12
C THR A 26 -1.65 -15.16 -0.82
N LYS A 27 -2.86 -15.30 -0.27
CA LYS A 27 -4.10 -15.38 -1.05
C LYS A 27 -5.23 -14.70 -0.29
N ILE A 28 -6.18 -14.16 -1.05
CA ILE A 28 -7.36 -13.50 -0.48
C ILE A 28 -8.61 -14.03 -1.19
N TYR A 29 -9.54 -14.52 -0.39
CA TYR A 29 -10.83 -15.07 -0.80
C TYR A 29 -11.92 -14.18 -0.22
N VAL A 30 -12.96 -13.97 -1.00
CA VAL A 30 -14.11 -13.12 -0.65
C VAL A 30 -15.32 -13.73 -1.35
N ARG A 31 -16.56 -13.32 -1.04
CA ARG A 31 -17.75 -13.75 -1.80
C ARG A 31 -18.78 -12.66 -2.00
N GLY A 32 -19.20 -12.42 -3.23
CA GLY A 32 -20.34 -11.56 -3.54
C GLY A 32 -21.69 -12.25 -3.43
N GLY A 33 -22.68 -11.46 -3.02
CA GLY A 33 -24.10 -11.78 -3.05
C GLY A 33 -24.91 -10.51 -3.28
N LEU A 34 -26.24 -10.65 -3.31
CA LEU A 34 -27.17 -9.60 -3.77
C LEU A 34 -27.19 -8.31 -2.93
N GLU A 35 -26.60 -8.33 -1.74
CA GLU A 35 -26.59 -7.23 -0.76
C GLU A 35 -25.15 -6.74 -0.47
N GLY A 36 -24.22 -7.01 -1.40
CA GLY A 36 -22.79 -6.79 -1.23
C GLY A 36 -22.03 -8.07 -0.86
N ILE A 37 -20.89 -7.93 -0.21
CA ILE A 37 -20.02 -9.07 0.06
C ILE A 37 -20.41 -9.82 1.34
N GLN A 38 -20.57 -11.13 1.18
CA GLN A 38 -21.06 -12.07 2.18
C GLN A 38 -19.95 -12.71 3.02
N PHE A 39 -18.72 -12.84 2.51
CA PHE A 39 -17.57 -13.21 3.36
C PHE A 39 -16.22 -12.66 2.85
N ILE A 40 -15.22 -12.64 3.74
CA ILE A 40 -13.79 -12.50 3.46
C ILE A 40 -12.96 -13.55 4.23
N LYS A 41 -11.85 -14.02 3.64
CA LYS A 41 -10.86 -14.94 4.22
C LYS A 41 -9.48 -14.66 3.61
N PHE A 42 -8.43 -14.89 4.39
CA PHE A 42 -7.04 -14.78 3.95
C PHE A 42 -6.32 -16.12 4.10
N ASP A 43 -5.31 -16.38 3.27
CA ASP A 43 -4.23 -17.33 3.61
C ASP A 43 -2.99 -16.53 3.96
N TYR A 44 -2.38 -16.85 5.10
CA TYR A 44 -1.25 -16.14 5.70
C TYR A 44 0.06 -16.92 5.57
N ILE A 45 1.20 -16.24 5.70
CA ILE A 45 2.53 -16.85 5.87
C ILE A 45 2.85 -16.90 7.36
N LYS A 46 3.21 -18.08 7.88
CA LYS A 46 3.73 -18.27 9.24
C LYS A 46 4.77 -19.39 9.25
N ASP A 47 5.91 -19.14 9.89
CA ASP A 47 7.08 -20.04 9.90
C ASP A 47 7.50 -20.47 8.48
N GLY A 48 7.46 -19.51 7.54
CA GLY A 48 7.73 -19.70 6.11
C GLY A 48 6.67 -20.51 5.34
N LYS A 49 5.55 -20.91 5.96
CA LYS A 49 4.52 -21.78 5.38
C LYS A 49 3.21 -21.04 5.16
N THR A 50 2.47 -21.42 4.12
CA THR A 50 1.09 -20.95 3.94
C THR A 50 0.14 -21.66 4.89
N ILE A 51 -0.63 -20.89 5.65
CA ILE A 51 -1.70 -21.37 6.54
C ILE A 51 -3.03 -20.69 6.18
N ALA A 52 -4.15 -21.40 6.36
CA ALA A 52 -5.47 -20.87 6.10
C ALA A 52 -5.99 -20.08 7.31
N GLY A 53 -6.36 -18.82 7.11
CA GLY A 53 -7.09 -18.02 8.10
C GLY A 53 -8.57 -18.43 8.19
N PRO A 54 -9.31 -17.89 9.19
CA PRO A 54 -10.75 -18.10 9.32
C PRO A 54 -11.56 -17.43 8.19
N ILE A 55 -12.87 -17.66 8.19
CA ILE A 55 -13.83 -16.98 7.31
C ILE A 55 -14.63 -15.99 8.14
N HIS A 56 -14.62 -14.72 7.70
CA HIS A 56 -15.37 -13.62 8.29
C HIS A 56 -16.59 -13.33 7.41
N GLY A 57 -17.79 -13.69 7.89
CA GLY A 57 -19.02 -13.67 7.10
C GLY A 57 -19.62 -15.07 6.86
N VAL A 58 -20.64 -15.18 6.00
CA VAL A 58 -21.37 -16.43 5.76
C VAL A 58 -20.86 -17.20 4.53
N SER A 59 -20.29 -18.39 4.79
CA SER A 59 -19.75 -19.30 3.77
C SER A 59 -20.81 -20.14 3.05
N GLY A 60 -21.61 -19.50 2.19
CA GLY A 60 -22.25 -20.18 1.05
C GLY A 60 -21.28 -20.35 -0.15
N ARG A 61 -21.69 -21.07 -1.21
CA ARG A 61 -20.85 -21.29 -2.42
C ARG A 61 -20.68 -19.97 -3.25
N GLY A 62 -19.46 -19.45 -3.51
CA GLY A 62 -19.16 -18.22 -4.34
C GLY A 62 -17.81 -17.45 -4.07
N LEU A 63 -17.49 -16.33 -4.80
CA LEU A 63 -16.21 -15.49 -4.94
C LEU A 63 -16.51 -13.92 -5.04
N THR A 64 -15.71 -12.80 -4.94
CA THR A 64 -14.39 -12.23 -4.43
C THR A 64 -14.47 -10.62 -4.39
N GLN A 65 -13.61 -9.59 -4.01
CA GLN A 65 -12.29 -9.25 -3.32
C GLN A 65 -12.24 -7.91 -2.41
N THR A 66 -11.53 -6.73 -2.59
CA THR A 66 -11.49 -5.57 -1.56
C THR A 66 -11.35 -3.97 -1.91
N GLY A 67 -12.12 -2.79 -1.84
CA GLY A 67 -13.44 -2.20 -1.29
C GLY A 67 -14.14 -0.80 -1.63
N TYR A 68 -15.50 -0.75 -1.45
CA TYR A 68 -16.56 0.34 -1.44
C TYR A 68 -17.70 -0.01 -0.43
N TYR A 69 -18.47 0.91 0.21
CA TYR A 69 -19.63 0.54 1.07
C TYR A 69 -20.93 1.35 0.90
N ASP A 70 -22.09 0.75 1.16
CA ASP A 70 -23.39 1.46 1.24
C ASP A 70 -23.56 2.17 2.60
N ILE A 71 -23.95 3.44 2.58
CA ILE A 71 -24.04 4.28 3.79
C ILE A 71 -25.22 3.84 4.69
N SER A 72 -26.32 3.35 4.12
CA SER A 72 -27.56 3.06 4.87
C SER A 72 -27.48 1.76 5.68
N THR A 73 -26.74 0.77 5.17
CA THR A 73 -26.54 -0.55 5.77
C THR A 73 -25.16 -0.72 6.41
N GLY A 74 -24.18 0.11 6.00
CA GLY A 74 -22.78 -0.04 6.37
C GLY A 74 -22.10 -1.27 5.74
N VAL A 75 -22.73 -1.93 4.76
CA VAL A 75 -22.20 -3.15 4.12
C VAL A 75 -21.28 -2.81 2.95
N ILE A 76 -20.16 -3.51 2.85
CA ILE A 76 -19.17 -3.33 1.78
C ILE A 76 -19.66 -4.03 0.48
N GLN A 77 -19.65 -3.33 -0.68
CA GLN A 77 -20.38 -3.64 -1.92
C GLN A 77 -19.53 -4.24 -3.07
N SER A 78 -18.75 -3.45 -3.83
CA SER A 78 -17.66 -3.97 -4.69
C SER A 78 -16.31 -3.66 -4.10
N ILE A 79 -15.38 -4.60 -4.28
CA ILE A 79 -14.22 -4.67 -3.43
C ILE A 79 -13.03 -5.13 -4.39
N GLN A 80 -12.00 -4.27 -4.65
CA GLN A 80 -10.81 -4.42 -5.58
C GLN A 80 -9.37 -4.16 -4.99
N PHE A 81 -8.44 -5.13 -5.07
CA PHE A 81 -7.06 -5.02 -4.52
C PHE A 81 -5.97 -4.41 -5.43
N LYS A 82 -4.90 -3.87 -4.83
CA LYS A 82 -3.64 -3.47 -5.50
C LYS A 82 -2.39 -3.87 -4.71
N THR A 83 -1.41 -4.49 -5.40
CA THR A 83 -0.07 -4.83 -4.89
C THR A 83 1.03 -4.09 -5.67
N ASN A 84 2.30 -4.36 -5.36
CA ASN A 84 3.45 -3.87 -6.12
C ASN A 84 3.70 -4.63 -7.44
N GLN A 85 3.00 -5.74 -7.68
CA GLN A 85 3.14 -6.58 -8.88
C GLN A 85 1.89 -6.53 -9.79
N GLN A 86 0.70 -6.44 -9.20
CA GLN A 86 -0.56 -6.50 -9.92
C GLN A 86 -1.66 -5.65 -9.25
N THR A 87 -2.65 -5.23 -10.03
CA THR A 87 -3.95 -4.78 -9.52
C THR A 87 -4.96 -5.87 -9.89
N SER A 88 -5.88 -6.23 -8.98
CA SER A 88 -6.94 -7.19 -9.28
C SER A 88 -8.06 -6.53 -10.09
N ASP A 89 -8.95 -7.34 -10.66
CA ASP A 89 -10.27 -6.86 -11.07
C ASP A 89 -11.07 -6.34 -9.86
N MET A 90 -12.08 -5.52 -10.14
CA MET A 90 -13.08 -5.08 -9.16
C MET A 90 -14.24 -6.05 -9.14
N MET A 91 -14.73 -6.39 -7.94
CA MET A 91 -15.57 -7.57 -7.76
C MET A 91 -16.71 -7.28 -6.76
N GLY A 92 -17.97 -7.51 -7.14
CA GLY A 92 -19.17 -7.01 -6.45
C GLY A 92 -19.77 -5.76 -7.13
N PHE A 93 -20.66 -5.02 -6.47
CA PHE A 93 -21.40 -3.90 -7.06
C PHE A 93 -20.72 -2.53 -6.86
N ASN A 94 -20.40 -1.84 -7.95
CA ASN A 94 -19.57 -0.63 -8.01
C ASN A 94 -20.31 0.63 -7.51
N GLU A 95 -20.82 0.55 -6.28
CA GLU A 95 -21.86 1.40 -5.72
C GLU A 95 -21.52 1.77 -4.27
N GLY A 96 -22.00 2.95 -3.82
CA GLY A 96 -21.75 3.47 -2.49
C GLY A 96 -20.47 4.32 -2.36
N THR A 97 -19.97 4.47 -1.14
CA THR A 97 -18.82 5.30 -0.77
C THR A 97 -17.50 4.57 -0.98
N LYS A 98 -16.60 5.19 -1.74
CA LYS A 98 -15.24 4.71 -1.97
C LYS A 98 -14.32 5.03 -0.79
N PHE A 99 -13.57 4.04 -0.33
CA PHE A 99 -12.51 4.18 0.68
C PHE A 99 -11.18 3.60 0.18
N SER A 100 -10.10 3.75 0.94
CA SER A 100 -8.82 3.11 0.61
C SER A 100 -7.90 2.96 1.82
N LEU A 101 -7.55 1.71 2.16
CA LEU A 101 -6.55 1.38 3.17
C LEU A 101 -5.13 1.61 2.62
N ARG A 102 -4.72 2.88 2.47
CA ARG A 102 -3.39 3.26 1.92
C ARG A 102 -2.29 2.87 2.91
N SER A 103 -1.55 1.81 2.58
CA SER A 103 -0.23 1.59 3.18
C SER A 103 0.76 2.61 2.67
N MET A 104 1.64 3.08 3.55
CA MET A 104 2.82 3.86 3.19
C MET A 104 4.06 3.07 3.63
N ARG A 105 4.64 2.37 2.63
CA ARG A 105 5.81 1.47 2.74
C ARG A 105 5.75 0.42 3.87
N GLY A 106 4.67 -0.39 3.87
CA GLY A 106 4.59 -1.62 4.65
C GLY A 106 4.13 -2.85 3.86
N ARG A 107 4.47 -4.04 4.36
CA ARG A 107 3.86 -5.32 3.94
C ARG A 107 2.65 -5.59 4.83
N ILE A 108 1.52 -6.00 4.26
CA ILE A 108 0.34 -6.43 5.05
C ILE A 108 0.68 -7.75 5.75
N ILE A 109 0.35 -7.84 7.04
CA ILE A 109 0.64 -8.97 7.93
C ILE A 109 -0.59 -9.47 8.71
N GLY A 110 -1.78 -8.93 8.44
CA GLY A 110 -3.00 -9.24 9.18
C GLY A 110 -4.15 -8.31 8.80
N PHE A 111 -5.37 -8.70 9.16
CA PHE A 111 -6.58 -7.91 8.95
C PHE A 111 -7.50 -7.99 10.16
N HIS A 112 -8.36 -6.98 10.31
CA HIS A 112 -9.41 -6.91 11.32
C HIS A 112 -10.65 -6.20 10.74
N GLY A 113 -11.78 -6.23 11.42
CA GLY A 113 -12.98 -5.55 10.95
C GLY A 113 -14.25 -5.98 11.67
N PHE A 114 -15.38 -5.82 10.98
CA PHE A 114 -16.69 -6.26 11.46
C PHE A 114 -17.44 -7.06 10.36
N ALA A 115 -18.03 -8.20 10.74
CA ALA A 115 -18.78 -9.09 9.84
C ALA A 115 -19.85 -9.91 10.58
N ASP A 116 -20.95 -10.27 9.90
CA ASP A 116 -21.89 -11.31 10.36
C ASP A 116 -22.50 -12.04 9.15
N LYS A 117 -23.66 -11.63 8.64
CA LYS A 117 -24.16 -12.09 7.33
C LYS A 117 -23.32 -11.61 6.15
N ASN A 118 -22.85 -10.37 6.26
CA ASN A 118 -22.07 -9.64 5.28
C ASN A 118 -20.82 -9.06 5.97
N VAL A 119 -19.86 -8.57 5.19
CA VAL A 119 -18.72 -7.80 5.70
C VAL A 119 -19.13 -6.33 5.77
N TYR A 120 -18.92 -5.68 6.92
CA TYR A 120 -19.33 -4.29 7.18
C TYR A 120 -18.14 -3.33 7.19
N SER A 121 -17.02 -3.71 7.79
CA SER A 121 -15.79 -2.93 7.73
C SER A 121 -14.54 -3.79 7.67
N LEU A 122 -13.46 -3.22 7.13
CA LEU A 122 -12.16 -3.86 6.99
C LEU A 122 -11.04 -2.87 7.33
N GLY A 123 -10.11 -3.31 8.17
CA GLY A 123 -8.84 -2.66 8.50
C GLY A 123 -7.68 -3.64 8.36
N ALA A 124 -6.44 -3.15 8.46
CA ALA A 124 -5.25 -3.95 8.16
C ALA A 124 -4.07 -3.63 9.10
N TYR A 125 -3.27 -4.67 9.35
CA TYR A 125 -1.97 -4.60 10.01
C TYR A 125 -0.84 -4.62 9.00
N TYR A 126 0.17 -3.79 9.22
CA TYR A 126 1.34 -3.64 8.37
C TYR A 126 2.64 -3.74 9.18
N ILE A 127 3.67 -4.36 8.60
CA ILE A 127 5.06 -4.17 9.05
C ILE A 127 5.76 -3.20 8.10
N ARG A 128 6.39 -2.15 8.64
CA ARG A 128 7.27 -1.27 7.86
C ARG A 128 8.45 -2.11 7.34
N ILE A 129 8.65 -2.13 6.02
CA ILE A 129 9.82 -2.78 5.43
C ILE A 129 11.02 -1.82 5.61
N PRO A 130 12.13 -2.24 6.25
CA PRO A 130 13.32 -1.39 6.35
C PRO A 130 13.83 -1.00 4.98
N ALA A 131 14.24 0.26 4.82
CA ALA A 131 14.85 0.72 3.57
C ALA A 131 16.24 0.07 3.40
N THR A 132 16.43 -0.68 2.32
CA THR A 132 17.75 -1.14 1.90
C THR A 132 18.52 0.03 1.27
N LYS A 133 19.70 0.33 1.82
CA LYS A 133 20.66 1.26 1.21
C LYS A 133 21.64 0.45 0.35
N PRO A 134 21.55 0.47 -0.99
CA PRO A 134 22.58 -0.12 -1.84
C PRO A 134 23.89 0.69 -1.72
N ALA A 135 24.98 0.12 -2.24
CA ALA A 135 26.19 0.90 -2.48
C ALA A 135 25.91 2.03 -3.48
N MET A 136 26.68 3.12 -3.40
CA MET A 136 26.64 4.18 -4.41
C MET A 136 27.31 3.66 -5.70
N ASP A 137 26.72 3.99 -6.84
CA ASP A 137 27.25 3.66 -8.17
C ASP A 137 27.48 4.94 -8.98
N GLY A 138 28.51 4.92 -9.82
CA GLY A 138 28.99 6.05 -10.61
C GLY A 138 29.70 7.18 -9.83
N GLY A 139 30.36 8.06 -10.58
CA GLY A 139 30.96 9.30 -10.06
C GLY A 139 32.38 9.18 -9.48
N GLN A 140 32.89 10.32 -9.03
CA GLN A 140 34.15 10.46 -8.29
C GLN A 140 33.82 10.99 -6.89
N ASN A 141 34.43 10.42 -5.85
CA ASN A 141 34.14 10.75 -4.45
C ASN A 141 34.79 12.06 -3.97
N THR A 142 34.74 13.11 -4.80
CA THR A 142 35.31 14.45 -4.54
C THR A 142 34.28 15.48 -4.07
N GLY A 143 32.99 15.17 -4.18
CA GLY A 143 31.90 16.04 -3.72
C GLY A 143 31.57 15.87 -2.22
N ARG A 144 30.74 16.78 -1.69
CA ARG A 144 30.14 16.60 -0.36
C ARG A 144 29.06 15.52 -0.44
N GLY A 145 29.31 14.37 0.19
CA GLY A 145 28.31 13.31 0.32
C GLY A 145 27.07 13.76 1.10
N TYR A 146 25.92 13.20 0.73
CA TYR A 146 24.63 13.41 1.39
C TYR A 146 23.89 12.07 1.50
N ASP A 147 23.03 11.96 2.50
CA ASP A 147 22.15 10.82 2.73
C ASP A 147 20.90 11.34 3.43
N HIS A 148 19.73 11.11 2.84
CA HIS A 148 18.45 11.52 3.44
C HIS A 148 17.97 10.47 4.47
N GLY A 149 18.62 9.29 4.51
CA GLY A 149 18.13 8.14 5.24
C GLY A 149 16.95 7.47 4.53
N GLY A 150 16.36 6.50 5.22
CA GLY A 150 15.34 5.61 4.66
C GLY A 150 13.89 5.93 5.02
N ASP A 151 13.63 6.83 5.97
CA ASP A 151 12.35 6.87 6.71
C ASP A 151 11.34 7.89 6.17
N TYR A 152 10.88 7.62 4.95
CA TYR A 152 9.87 8.37 4.21
C TYR A 152 8.70 7.47 3.82
N ASP A 153 7.51 8.02 3.60
CA ASP A 153 6.34 7.27 3.10
C ASP A 153 6.44 7.00 1.59
N GLY A 154 7.17 7.84 0.85
CA GLY A 154 7.50 7.64 -0.55
C GLY A 154 8.21 8.85 -1.17
N VAL A 155 8.82 8.68 -2.35
CA VAL A 155 9.22 9.81 -3.19
C VAL A 155 7.97 10.36 -3.88
N ARG A 156 7.65 11.62 -3.62
CA ARG A 156 6.51 12.32 -4.21
C ARG A 156 6.86 12.87 -5.59
N LYS A 157 7.98 13.59 -5.67
CA LYS A 157 8.56 14.15 -6.90
C LYS A 157 10.08 14.17 -6.85
N VAL A 158 10.70 14.15 -8.03
CA VAL A 158 12.12 14.45 -8.23
C VAL A 158 12.23 15.58 -9.25
N TYR A 159 13.10 16.54 -8.98
CA TYR A 159 13.50 17.58 -9.92
C TYR A 159 14.99 17.44 -10.21
N VAL A 160 15.37 17.60 -11.48
CA VAL A 160 16.77 17.50 -11.93
C VAL A 160 17.07 18.69 -12.83
N THR A 161 18.10 19.45 -12.48
CA THR A 161 18.58 20.61 -13.26
C THR A 161 19.90 20.26 -13.93
N PHE A 162 20.03 20.53 -15.23
CA PHE A 162 21.20 20.17 -16.04
C PHE A 162 21.54 21.26 -17.07
N ASP A 163 22.83 21.43 -17.38
CA ASP A 163 23.33 22.49 -18.27
C ASP A 163 23.66 22.01 -19.69
N GLY A 164 23.23 20.79 -20.05
CA GLY A 164 23.59 20.11 -21.29
C GLY A 164 24.91 19.34 -21.24
N THR A 165 25.74 19.55 -20.21
CA THR A 165 27.00 18.79 -19.99
C THR A 165 26.93 17.89 -18.76
N SER A 166 26.21 18.31 -17.72
CA SER A 166 26.17 17.64 -16.43
C SER A 166 24.86 17.90 -15.68
N ILE A 167 24.48 16.98 -14.79
CA ILE A 167 23.48 17.26 -13.75
C ILE A 167 24.12 18.23 -12.75
N ARG A 168 23.51 19.40 -12.59
CA ARG A 168 23.98 20.48 -11.73
C ARG A 168 23.31 20.52 -10.38
N ASN A 169 22.05 20.08 -10.30
CA ASN A 169 21.24 20.15 -9.11
C ASN A 169 20.15 19.08 -9.11
N MET A 170 19.79 18.60 -7.92
CA MET A 170 18.68 17.68 -7.69
C MET A 170 17.90 18.13 -6.45
N TRP A 171 16.58 18.13 -6.55
CA TRP A 171 15.65 18.36 -5.44
C TRP A 171 14.66 17.20 -5.40
N VAL A 172 14.46 16.59 -4.23
CA VAL A 172 13.46 15.53 -4.01
C VAL A 172 12.42 15.99 -2.99
N ASP A 173 11.14 15.82 -3.35
CA ASP A 173 10.00 15.92 -2.43
C ASP A 173 9.65 14.51 -1.94
N TYR A 174 9.57 14.30 -0.63
CA TYR A 174 9.15 13.05 -0.01
C TYR A 174 7.79 13.19 0.68
N ASP A 175 6.88 12.25 0.48
CA ASP A 175 5.74 12.05 1.40
C ASP A 175 6.29 11.53 2.74
N LYS A 176 5.80 12.04 3.87
CA LYS A 176 6.13 11.52 5.22
C LYS A 176 5.10 11.95 6.28
N ALA A 177 4.47 10.98 6.95
CA ALA A 177 3.39 11.19 7.92
C ALA A 177 2.24 12.09 7.40
N GLY A 178 1.97 12.05 6.10
CA GLY A 178 0.99 12.93 5.43
C GLY A 178 1.48 14.36 5.13
N GLN A 179 2.69 14.72 5.54
CA GLN A 179 3.38 15.96 5.18
C GLN A 179 4.34 15.75 4.00
N VAL A 180 5.02 16.81 3.57
CA VAL A 180 6.08 16.77 2.55
C VAL A 180 7.38 17.28 3.15
N GLU A 181 8.45 16.48 3.08
CA GLU A 181 9.82 16.92 3.39
C GLU A 181 10.62 17.10 2.08
N CYS A 182 11.29 18.24 1.93
CA CYS A 182 12.00 18.64 0.72
C CYS A 182 13.51 18.70 0.97
N TYR A 183 14.30 18.12 0.07
CA TYR A 183 15.77 18.14 0.13
C TYR A 183 16.36 18.56 -1.22
N GLU A 184 17.35 19.44 -1.21
CA GLU A 184 17.97 19.99 -2.43
C GLU A 184 19.50 20.07 -2.33
N TYR A 185 20.19 19.68 -3.41
CA TYR A 185 21.66 19.66 -3.52
C TYR A 185 22.14 20.16 -4.88
N GLY A 186 23.39 20.65 -4.93
CA GLY A 186 23.99 21.22 -6.14
C GLY A 186 23.59 22.68 -6.38
N VAL A 187 23.75 23.16 -7.62
CA VAL A 187 23.49 24.55 -8.02
C VAL A 187 22.47 24.60 -9.16
N LYS A 188 21.41 25.39 -9.01
CA LYS A 188 20.38 25.61 -10.06
C LYS A 188 20.92 26.44 -11.22
N ILE A 189 21.68 25.80 -12.11
CA ILE A 189 22.18 26.36 -13.39
C ILE A 189 21.77 25.40 -14.50
N GLY A 190 21.12 25.93 -15.55
CA GLY A 190 20.61 25.17 -16.69
C GLY A 190 19.10 24.94 -16.64
N THR A 191 18.62 23.91 -17.34
CA THR A 191 17.20 23.58 -17.50
C THR A 191 16.76 22.57 -16.44
N GLN A 192 15.60 22.81 -15.80
CA GLN A 192 15.03 21.95 -14.77
C GLN A 192 13.89 21.08 -15.32
N ASN A 193 14.02 19.76 -15.18
CA ASN A 193 12.96 18.79 -15.45
C ASN A 193 12.30 18.34 -14.12
N GLN A 194 11.02 17.95 -14.17
CA GLN A 194 10.29 17.36 -13.05
C GLN A 194 9.77 15.95 -13.36
N PHE A 195 9.75 15.10 -12.35
CA PHE A 195 9.34 13.70 -12.43
C PHE A 195 8.41 13.37 -11.26
N THR A 196 7.32 12.63 -11.51
CA THR A 196 6.35 12.19 -10.49
C THR A 196 6.37 10.67 -10.39
N SER A 197 6.26 10.11 -9.18
CA SER A 197 6.61 8.70 -8.95
C SER A 197 5.54 7.69 -9.41
N ILE A 198 5.77 7.11 -10.59
CA ILE A 198 5.81 5.65 -10.76
C ILE A 198 7.07 5.34 -11.57
N ILE A 199 8.24 5.33 -10.91
CA ILE A 199 9.53 5.25 -11.61
C ILE A 199 10.42 4.14 -11.03
N HIS A 200 10.52 3.03 -11.77
CA HIS A 200 11.73 2.21 -11.73
C HIS A 200 12.81 2.98 -12.51
N MET A 201 13.82 3.51 -11.81
CA MET A 201 14.99 4.12 -12.48
C MET A 201 15.93 3.01 -12.96
N ASN A 202 15.72 2.53 -14.18
CA ASN A 202 16.69 1.68 -14.87
C ASN A 202 17.89 2.52 -15.28
N VAL A 203 19.05 2.30 -14.65
CA VAL A 203 20.33 2.83 -15.14
C VAL A 203 20.89 1.85 -16.16
N SER A 204 20.70 2.14 -17.44
CA SER A 204 21.32 1.39 -18.54
C SER A 204 22.66 2.01 -18.91
N HIS A 205 23.74 1.26 -18.70
CA HIS A 205 25.04 1.52 -19.32
C HIS A 205 25.06 0.95 -20.75
N PRO A 206 25.89 1.50 -21.67
CA PRO A 206 26.00 1.03 -23.05
C PRO A 206 26.73 -0.32 -23.20
#